data_AF-A0A1Y1YNI2-F1
#
_entry.id   AF-A0A1Y1YNI2-F1
#
_cell.length_a   1.000
_cell.length_b   1.000
_cell.length_c   1.000
_cell.angle_alpha   90.00
_cell.angle_beta   90.00
_cell.angle_gamma   90.00
#
_symmetry.space_group_name_H-M   'P 1'
#
loop_
_entity.id
_entity.type
_entity.pdbx_description
1 polymer ?
#
loop_
_entity_poly.entity_id
_entity_poly.type
_entity_poly.pdbx_seq_one_letter_code
_entity_poly.pdbx_strand_id
1 'polypeptide(L)' 'MPICVECGKPVPNLYTEYSKQNIQLSVCNSCNKFADQYIEHDYIIIFMDLLLHKKQVYRHLLFNKLDYIDSGIQVNDNK' A
#
# COMPACT_ATOMS: atom_id res chain seq x y z
N MET A 1 -2.50 5.98 -7.23
CA MET A 1 -1.02 6.05 -7.26
C MET A 1 -0.52 5.63 -5.89
N PRO A 2 0.41 4.67 -5.80
CA PRO A 2 0.89 4.17 -4.53
C PRO A 2 1.83 5.18 -3.83
N ILE A 3 1.96 5.06 -2.51
CA ILE A 3 2.80 5.93 -1.70
C ILE A 3 3.81 5.15 -0.88
N CYS A 4 4.90 5.81 -0.50
CA CYS A 4 5.88 5.23 0.40
C CYS A 4 5.34 5.16 1.84
N VAL A 5 5.38 3.97 2.45
CA VAL A 5 4.92 3.75 3.85
C VAL A 5 5.78 4.49 4.87
N GLU A 6 7.03 4.83 4.53
CA GLU A 6 7.97 5.54 5.40
C GLU A 6 7.76 7.07 5.37
N CYS A 7 7.81 7.66 4.18
CA CYS A 7 7.80 9.13 4.03
C CYS A 7 6.48 9.70 3.48
N GLY A 8 5.55 8.87 3.03
CA GLY A 8 4.25 9.30 2.49
C GLY A 8 4.31 9.95 1.10
N LYS A 9 5.48 10.05 0.48
CA LYS A 9 5.61 10.59 -0.88
C LYS A 9 5.14 9.57 -1.93
N PRO A 10 4.57 10.02 -3.05
CA PRO A 10 4.14 9.13 -4.13
C PRO A 10 5.34 8.40 -4.74
N VAL A 11 5.13 7.13 -5.09
CA VAL A 11 6.14 6.27 -5.72
C VAL A 11 5.55 5.75 -7.02
N PRO A 12 6.31 5.69 -8.13
CA PRO A 12 5.77 5.25 -9.42
C PRO A 12 5.24 3.81 -9.38
N ASN A 13 6.02 2.88 -8.82
CA ASN A 13 5.68 1.46 -8.68
C ASN A 13 6.17 0.98 -7.30
N LEU A 14 5.43 0.08 -6.65
CA LEU A 14 5.84 -0.48 -5.35
C LEU A 14 6.83 -1.64 -5.49
N TYR A 15 6.71 -2.42 -6.55
CA TYR A 15 7.60 -3.54 -6.87
C TYR A 15 7.76 -3.66 -8.38
N THR A 16 8.83 -4.34 -8.80
CA THR A 16 9.04 -4.77 -10.18
C THR A 16 8.98 -6.29 -10.21
N GLU A 17 8.11 -6.84 -11.04
CA GLU A 17 8.00 -8.29 -11.24
C GLU A 17 8.98 -8.72 -12.34
N TYR A 18 9.98 -9.54 -11.98
CA TYR A 18 10.97 -10.07 -12.93
C TYR A 18 10.55 -11.43 -13.49
N SER A 19 9.82 -12.23 -12.71
CA SER A 19 9.23 -13.51 -13.11
C SER A 19 8.02 -13.80 -12.24
N LYS A 20 7.22 -14.83 -12.60
CA LYS A 20 5.98 -15.22 -11.90
C LYS A 20 6.09 -15.42 -10.37
N GLN A 21 7.31 -15.49 -9.82
CA GLN A 21 7.58 -15.71 -8.40
C GLN A 21 8.63 -14.76 -7.82
N ASN A 22 9.28 -13.94 -8.64
CA ASN A 22 10.32 -13.02 -8.18
C ASN A 22 9.86 -11.58 -8.37
N ILE A 23 9.52 -10.96 -7.25
CA ILE A 23 9.30 -9.52 -7.15
C ILE A 23 10.52 -8.87 -6.52
N GLN A 24 10.84 -7.65 -6.94
CA GLN A 24 11.81 -6.79 -6.27
C GLN A 24 11.11 -5.54 -5.77
N LEU A 25 11.20 -5.28 -4.47
CA LEU A 25 10.66 -4.07 -3.88
C LEU A 25 11.36 -2.82 -4.42
N SER A 26 10.56 -1.81 -4.74
CA SER A 26 11.07 -0.50 -5.14
C SER A 26 11.65 0.25 -3.95
N VAL A 27 12.66 1.07 -4.21
CA VAL A 27 13.25 1.98 -3.22
C VAL A 27 12.72 3.38 -3.48
N CYS A 28 12.27 4.07 -2.42
CA CYS A 28 11.80 5.44 -2.53
C CYS A 28 12.98 6.41 -2.69
N ASN A 29 13.04 7.14 -3.80
CA ASN A 29 14.08 8.14 -4.09
C ASN A 29 14.17 9.29 -3.05
N SER A 30 13.15 9.48 -2.22
CA SER A 30 13.12 10.58 -1.25
C SER A 30 13.68 10.23 0.12
N CYS A 31 13.49 9.01 0.59
CA CYS A 31 13.97 8.56 1.90
C CYS A 31 14.98 7.41 1.81
N ASN A 32 15.24 6.89 0.60
CA ASN A 32 16.14 5.77 0.33
C ASN A 32 15.82 4.49 1.12
N LYS A 33 14.54 4.31 1.49
CA LYS A 33 14.02 3.08 2.10
C LYS A 33 13.10 2.37 1.13
N PHE A 34 12.83 1.08 1.37
CA PHE A 34 11.81 0.35 0.61
C PHE A 34 10.48 1.09 0.65
N ALA A 35 9.84 1.23 -0.51
CA ALA A 35 8.61 2.00 -0.65
C ALA A 35 7.49 1.39 0.20
N ASP A 36 7.38 0.06 0.19
CA ASP A 36 6.43 -0.70 1.00
C ASP A 36 6.98 -2.10 1.27
N GLN A 37 7.52 -2.31 2.47
CA GLN A 37 8.04 -3.63 2.85
C GLN A 37 6.93 -4.64 3.14
N TYR A 38 5.71 -4.19 3.47
CA TYR A 38 4.63 -5.08 3.92
C TYR A 38 4.09 -6.01 2.83
N ILE A 39 4.45 -5.76 1.56
CA ILE A 39 4.08 -6.62 0.42
C ILE A 39 4.65 -8.04 0.57
N GLU A 40 5.85 -8.18 1.16
CA GLU A 40 6.49 -9.48 1.39
C GLU A 40 6.13 -10.10 2.74
N HIS A 41 5.46 -9.36 3.62
CA HIS A 41 5.18 -9.79 4.99
C HIS A 41 3.85 -10.54 5.09
N ASP A 42 3.84 -11.60 5.90
CA ASP A 42 2.61 -12.29 6.25
C ASP A 42 1.64 -11.40 7.04
N TYR A 43 0.35 -11.70 6.92
CA TYR A 43 -0.74 -10.97 7.59
C TYR A 43 -0.56 -10.83 9.10
N ILE A 44 0.10 -11.78 9.76
CA ILE A 44 0.36 -11.73 11.19
C ILE A 44 1.23 -10.53 11.55
N ILE A 45 2.26 -10.24 10.75
CA ILE A 45 3.17 -9.11 11.01
C ILE A 45 2.46 -7.78 10.77
N ILE A 46 1.68 -7.71 9.69
CA ILE A 46 0.83 -6.55 9.38
C ILE A 46 -0.15 -6.30 10.53
N PHE A 47 -0.78 -7.35 11.06
CA PHE A 47 -1.72 -7.26 12.18
C PHE A 47 -1.04 -6.78 13.47
N MET A 48 0.15 -7.29 13.79
CA MET A 48 0.91 -6.84 14.96
C MET A 48 1.26 -5.35 14.87
N ASP A 49 1.67 -4.88 13.69
CA ASP A 49 1.99 -3.47 13.47
C ASP A 49 0.75 -2.57 13.52
N LEU A 50 -0.41 -3.09 13.14
CA LEU A 50 -1.71 -2.42 13.28
C LEU A 50 -2.10 -2.28 14.75
N LEU A 51 -1.94 -3.34 15.55
CA LEU A 51 -2.17 -3.29 17.00
C LEU A 51 -1.25 -2.26 17.68
N LEU A 52 0.01 -2.17 17.22
CA LEU A 52 0.98 -1.18 17.69
C LEU A 52 0.77 0.23 17.12
N HIS A 53 -0.29 0.46 16.33
CA HIS A 53 -0.64 1.75 15.74
C HIS A 53 0.53 2.38 14.95
N LYS A 54 1.36 1.57 14.29
CA LYS A 54 2.47 2.09 13.49
C LYS A 54 1.93 2.82 12.27
N LYS A 55 2.40 4.06 12.03
CA LYS A 55 1.97 4.87 10.87
C LYS A 55 2.17 4.18 9.52
N GLN A 56 3.18 3.31 9.40
CA GLN A 56 3.55 2.64 8.16
C GLN A 56 2.44 1.67 7.69
N VAL A 57 1.85 0.88 8.60
CA VAL A 57 0.82 -0.11 8.25
C VAL A 57 -0.48 0.55 7.79
N TYR A 58 -0.85 1.70 8.38
CA TYR A 58 -2.02 2.44 7.90
C TYR A 58 -1.83 2.96 6.49
N ARG A 59 -0.61 3.40 6.13
CA ARG A 59 -0.31 3.83 4.76
C ARG A 59 -0.35 2.67 3.79
N HIS A 60 0.19 1.51 4.18
CA HIS A 60 0.10 0.28 3.41
C HIS A 60 -1.37 -0.08 3.12
N LEU A 61 -2.20 -0.19 4.17
CA LEU A 61 -3.60 -0.59 4.02
C LEU A 61 -4.40 0.43 3.20
N LEU A 62 -4.32 1.72 3.53
CA LEU A 62 -5.19 2.75 2.95
C LEU A 62 -4.84 3.10 1.50
N PHE A 63 -3.56 3.12 1.14
CA PHE A 63 -3.13 3.69 -0.14
C PHE A 63 -2.49 2.67 -1.09
N ASN A 64 -2.01 1.54 -0.57
CA ASN A 64 -1.30 0.53 -1.37
C ASN A 64 -2.06 -0.80 -1.47
N LYS A 65 -3.03 -1.09 -0.59
CA LYS A 65 -3.69 -2.40 -0.50
C LYS A 65 -5.22 -2.39 -0.64
N LEU A 66 -5.90 -1.32 -0.23
CA LEU A 66 -7.34 -1.19 -0.42
C LEU A 66 -7.62 -0.68 -1.84
N ASP A 67 -8.24 -1.55 -2.65
CA ASP A 67 -8.90 -1.11 -3.87
C ASP A 67 -10.11 -0.26 -3.46
N TYR A 68 -10.10 1.02 -3.84
CA TYR A 68 -11.23 1.90 -3.59
C TYR A 68 -12.39 1.47 -4.48
N ILE A 69 -13.33 0.71 -3.92
CA ILE A 69 -14.61 0.41 -4.57
C ILE A 69 -15.52 1.59 -4.27
N ASP A 70 -15.74 2.45 -5.25
CA ASP A 70 -16.78 3.48 -5.22
C ASP A 70 -18.16 2.79 -5.28
N SER A 71 -18.60 2.25 -4.15
CA SER A 71 -19.99 1.86 -3.94
C SER A 71 -20.79 3.13 -3.64
N GLY A 72 -20.83 4.06 -4.59
CA GLY A 72 -21.67 5.24 -4.49
C GLY A 72 -23.12 4.83 -4.19
N ILE A 73 -23.79 5.57 -3.31
CA ILE A 73 -25.25 5.47 -3.16
C ILE A 73 -25.83 5.91 -4.50
N GLN A 74 -26.36 4.96 -5.27
CA GLN A 74 -27.15 5.26 -6.46
C GLN A 74 -28.39 6.01 -6.00
N VAL A 75 -28.36 7.35 -6.03
CA VAL A 75 -29.55 8.17 -5.83
C VAL A 75 -30.40 7.93 -7.08
N ASN A 76 -31.40 7.07 -6.95
CA ASN A 76 -32.41 6.88 -7.97
C ASN A 76 -33.21 8.19 -8.09
N ASP A 77 -32.75 9.09 -8.94
CA ASP A 77 -33.55 10.21 -9.44
C ASP A 77 -34.62 9.62 -10.39
N ASN A 78 -35.69 9.11 -9.77
CA ASN A 78 -36.91 8.73 -10.48
C ASN A 78 -37.56 10.01 -11.02
N LYS A 79 -37.35 10.23 -12.32
CA LYS A 79 -38.13 11.12 -13.18
C LYS A 79 -39.61 10.71 -13.23
#